data_AF-Q8S993-F1
#
_entry.id   AF-Q8S993-F1
#
_cell.length_a   1.000
_cell.length_b   1.000
_cell.length_c   1.000
_cell.angle_alpha   90.00
_cell.angle_beta   90.00
_cell.angle_gamma   90.00
#
_symmetry.space_group_name_H-M   'P 1'
#
loop_
_entity.id
_entity.type
_entity.pdbx_description
1 polymer ?
#
loop_
_entity_poly.entity_id
_entity_poly.type
_entity_poly.pdbx_seq_one_letter_code
_entity_poly.pdbx_strand_id
1 'polypeptide(L)'
;LKVKFRRMCDKSMIEKRYMHLTEEILKENKNMCEYMAPSLDSRQDMVVTEVPKLGKEAAQKAIKEWGQAKSKVTHVIVCTTSGVDMPGADYQLTKLLGLRPSVKRFMMYQQGCFAGGTVLRMAKDLAENNRGARVLVVCSEITAICFRGPSETHLDSMVGQALFGDGAGALIVGADPDLSIEKPIFELVWTSQTILPDSEGAIDGHLREVGLTFHLLKDVPGLISKNIEKSLTEAFSPLGISDWNSLFWVAHRGGPRILDQVESKLGLKEEKLRATRQVLN
;
A
#
# COMPACT_ATOMS: atom_id res chain seq x y z
N LEU A 1 -1.83 2.77 -29.77
CA LEU A 1 -1.48 2.67 -28.32
C LEU A 1 -0.41 3.64 -27.78
N LYS A 2 0.82 3.66 -28.31
CA LYS A 2 1.97 4.40 -27.72
C LYS A 2 1.70 5.88 -27.39
N VAL A 3 1.08 6.63 -28.31
CA VAL A 3 0.73 8.06 -28.10
C VAL A 3 -0.25 8.24 -26.94
N LYS A 4 -1.23 7.32 -26.80
CA LYS A 4 -2.21 7.35 -25.72
C LYS A 4 -1.55 7.07 -24.37
N PHE A 5 -0.66 6.09 -24.32
CA PHE A 5 0.11 5.77 -23.11
C PHE A 5 1.01 6.94 -22.69
N ARG A 6 1.71 7.58 -23.63
CA ARG A 6 2.51 8.79 -23.34
C ARG A 6 1.66 9.87 -22.66
N ARG A 7 0.48 10.18 -23.20
CA ARG A 7 -0.46 11.13 -22.57
C ARG A 7 -0.93 10.70 -21.18
N MET A 8 -1.04 9.40 -20.90
CA MET A 8 -1.36 8.89 -19.56
C MET A 8 -0.19 9.13 -18.60
N CYS A 9 1.04 8.84 -19.02
CA CYS A 9 2.25 9.12 -18.23
C CYS A 9 2.42 10.62 -17.96
N ASP A 10 2.29 11.48 -18.98
CA ASP A 10 2.42 12.94 -18.84
C ASP A 10 1.41 13.51 -17.85
N LYS A 11 0.21 12.89 -17.75
CA LYS A 11 -0.86 13.30 -16.81
C LYS A 11 -0.84 12.57 -15.47
N SER A 12 0.09 11.64 -15.25
CA SER A 12 0.18 10.87 -14.01
C SER A 12 0.72 11.71 -12.84
N MET A 13 1.40 12.82 -13.16
CA MET A 13 2.16 13.65 -12.22
C MET A 13 3.30 12.88 -11.53
N ILE A 14 3.75 11.76 -12.10
CA ILE A 14 4.83 10.92 -11.55
C ILE A 14 6.12 11.26 -12.29
N GLU A 15 7.17 11.66 -11.57
CA GLU A 15 8.48 11.97 -12.15
C GLU A 15 9.28 10.69 -12.39
N LYS A 16 9.33 9.81 -11.38
CA LYS A 16 10.08 8.56 -11.41
C LYS A 16 9.41 7.46 -10.61
N ARG A 17 9.76 6.21 -10.93
CA ARG A 17 9.33 5.00 -10.21
C ARG A 17 10.52 4.07 -10.06
N TYR A 18 10.53 3.31 -8.98
CA TYR A 18 11.46 2.22 -8.76
C TYR A 18 10.76 0.92 -9.15
N MET A 19 11.46 0.04 -9.86
CA MET A 19 10.94 -1.21 -10.37
C MET A 19 12.02 -2.28 -10.19
N HIS A 20 11.64 -3.43 -9.65
CA HIS A 20 12.47 -4.63 -9.62
C HIS A 20 12.64 -5.20 -11.03
N LEU A 21 11.59 -5.13 -11.85
CA LEU A 21 11.64 -5.55 -13.25
C LEU A 21 12.62 -4.68 -14.05
N THR A 22 13.60 -5.35 -14.66
CA THR A 22 14.55 -4.76 -15.62
C THR A 22 14.34 -5.33 -17.01
N GLU A 23 15.00 -4.74 -18.01
CA GLU A 23 14.94 -5.24 -19.40
C GLU A 23 15.49 -6.67 -19.51
N GLU A 24 16.54 -7.00 -18.75
CA GLU A 24 17.15 -8.33 -18.70
C GLU A 24 16.17 -9.38 -18.17
N ILE A 25 15.54 -9.08 -17.03
CA ILE A 25 14.52 -9.96 -16.43
C ILE A 25 13.37 -10.22 -17.41
N LEU A 26 12.92 -9.17 -18.11
CA LEU A 26 11.83 -9.28 -19.08
C LEU A 26 12.22 -10.05 -20.36
N LYS A 27 13.48 -9.99 -20.78
CA LYS A 27 14.00 -10.81 -21.90
C LYS A 27 14.00 -12.30 -21.57
N GLU A 28 14.28 -12.65 -20.33
CA GLU A 28 14.24 -14.03 -19.82
C GLU A 28 12.80 -14.52 -19.58
N ASN A 29 11.86 -13.60 -19.29
CA ASN A 29 10.47 -13.91 -18.96
C ASN A 29 9.48 -13.35 -20.01
N LYS A 30 9.65 -13.75 -21.28
CA LYS A 30 8.92 -13.17 -22.43
C LYS A 30 7.40 -13.16 -22.28
N ASN A 31 6.81 -14.20 -21.68
CA ASN A 31 5.35 -14.28 -21.46
C ASN A 31 4.83 -13.14 -20.57
N MET A 32 5.66 -12.57 -19.69
CA MET A 32 5.27 -11.41 -18.87
C MET A 32 5.13 -10.12 -19.70
N CYS A 33 5.78 -10.04 -20.85
CA CYS A 33 5.69 -8.92 -21.79
C CYS A 33 4.49 -9.01 -22.71
N GLU A 34 3.90 -10.21 -22.86
CA GLU A 34 2.67 -10.40 -23.61
C GLU A 34 1.46 -9.93 -22.80
N TYR A 35 0.34 -9.70 -23.46
CA TYR A 35 -0.85 -9.16 -22.81
C TYR A 35 -1.53 -10.19 -21.88
N MET A 36 -1.71 -11.43 -22.36
CA MET A 36 -2.47 -12.49 -21.68
C MET A 36 -1.80 -13.87 -21.79
N ALA A 37 -0.47 -13.93 -21.97
CA ALA A 37 0.23 -15.21 -21.93
C ALA A 37 0.34 -15.74 -20.50
N PRO A 38 0.22 -17.06 -20.28
CA PRO A 38 0.46 -17.67 -18.98
C PRO A 38 1.85 -17.32 -18.45
N SER A 39 1.88 -16.71 -17.27
CA SER A 39 3.09 -16.15 -16.68
C SER A 39 3.06 -16.11 -15.15
N LEU A 40 2.01 -16.66 -14.51
CA LEU A 40 1.85 -16.62 -13.06
C LEU A 40 3.03 -17.25 -12.32
N ASP A 41 3.52 -18.41 -12.76
CA ASP A 41 4.61 -19.14 -12.09
C ASP A 41 5.90 -18.28 -12.05
N SER A 42 6.34 -17.76 -13.19
CA SER A 42 7.52 -16.88 -13.28
C SER A 42 7.37 -15.64 -12.40
N ARG A 43 6.17 -15.07 -12.32
CA ARG A 43 5.88 -13.91 -11.47
C ARG A 43 5.95 -14.29 -9.99
N GLN A 44 5.39 -15.44 -9.62
CA GLN A 44 5.37 -15.97 -8.26
C GLN A 44 6.78 -16.27 -7.76
N ASP A 45 7.59 -16.99 -8.54
CA ASP A 45 8.98 -17.31 -8.20
C ASP A 45 9.80 -16.06 -7.85
N MET A 46 9.55 -14.97 -8.59
CA MET A 46 10.17 -13.68 -8.36
C MET A 46 9.66 -12.99 -7.09
N VAL A 47 8.34 -12.76 -6.97
CA VAL A 47 7.79 -11.95 -5.87
C VAL A 47 7.88 -12.65 -4.52
N VAL A 48 7.78 -13.98 -4.47
CA VAL A 48 7.92 -14.75 -3.21
C VAL A 48 9.30 -14.53 -2.57
N THR A 49 10.32 -14.33 -3.39
CA THR A 49 11.68 -14.06 -2.92
C THR A 49 11.89 -12.57 -2.63
N GLU A 50 11.43 -11.70 -3.51
CA GLU A 50 11.80 -10.28 -3.49
C GLU A 50 10.94 -9.44 -2.55
N VAL A 51 9.66 -9.79 -2.36
CA VAL A 51 8.78 -9.06 -1.43
C VAL A 51 9.31 -9.11 0.01
N PRO A 52 9.70 -10.27 0.58
CA PRO A 52 10.30 -10.30 1.91
C PRO A 52 11.65 -9.58 2.00
N LYS A 53 12.45 -9.56 0.93
CA LYS A 53 13.74 -8.84 0.90
C LYS A 53 13.53 -7.33 0.96
N LEU A 54 12.65 -6.79 0.13
CA LEU A 54 12.34 -5.36 0.13
C LEU A 54 11.69 -4.94 1.46
N GLY A 55 10.77 -5.76 1.98
CA GLY A 55 10.17 -5.57 3.30
C GLY A 55 11.21 -5.59 4.43
N LYS A 56 12.23 -6.45 4.36
CA LYS A 56 13.34 -6.51 5.33
C LYS A 56 14.10 -5.19 5.37
N GLU A 57 14.43 -4.60 4.22
CA GLU A 57 15.16 -3.32 4.18
C GLU A 57 14.36 -2.19 4.85
N ALA A 58 13.06 -2.10 4.58
CA ALA A 58 12.18 -1.14 5.23
C ALA A 58 12.10 -1.39 6.75
N ALA A 59 11.90 -2.64 7.16
CA ALA A 59 11.82 -3.01 8.58
C ALA A 59 13.13 -2.73 9.33
N GLN A 60 14.28 -2.95 8.71
CA GLN A 60 15.58 -2.63 9.31
C GLN A 60 15.74 -1.13 9.56
N LYS A 61 15.28 -0.28 8.64
CA LYS A 61 15.28 1.18 8.84
C LYS A 61 14.36 1.58 10.00
N ALA A 62 13.14 1.05 10.06
CA ALA A 62 12.19 1.34 11.14
C ALA A 62 12.70 0.85 12.52
N ILE A 63 13.26 -0.36 12.60
CA ILE A 63 13.84 -0.90 13.84
C ILE A 63 15.06 -0.08 14.28
N LYS A 64 15.89 0.36 13.32
CA LYS A 64 17.05 1.22 13.61
C LYS A 64 16.62 2.58 14.16
N GLU A 65 15.59 3.20 13.57
CA GLU A 65 15.02 4.46 14.06
C GLU A 65 14.40 4.30 15.45
N TRP A 66 13.69 3.20 15.70
CA TRP A 66 13.15 2.88 17.02
C TRP A 66 14.23 2.67 18.08
N GLY A 67 15.44 2.24 17.69
CA GLY A 67 16.62 2.16 18.56
C GLY A 67 16.60 1.02 19.58
N GLN A 68 15.59 0.14 19.56
CA GLN A 68 15.47 -0.99 20.47
C GLN A 68 15.90 -2.31 19.83
N ALA A 69 16.21 -3.31 20.68
CA ALA A 69 16.51 -4.65 20.21
C ALA A 69 15.31 -5.27 19.49
N LYS A 70 15.53 -5.80 18.28
CA LYS A 70 14.50 -6.53 17.48
C LYS A 70 13.82 -7.67 18.24
N SER A 71 14.47 -8.22 19.28
CA SER A 71 13.88 -9.23 20.17
C SER A 71 12.70 -8.71 21.00
N LYS A 72 12.54 -7.39 21.13
CA LYS A 72 11.39 -6.75 21.78
C LYS A 72 10.16 -6.67 20.86
N VAL A 73 10.30 -6.96 19.55
CA VAL A 73 9.16 -7.07 18.65
C VAL A 73 8.35 -8.31 19.04
N THR A 74 7.06 -8.09 19.28
CA THR A 74 6.12 -9.11 19.80
C THR A 74 5.17 -9.62 18.73
N HIS A 75 4.83 -8.78 17.76
CA HIS A 75 3.92 -9.08 16.67
C HIS A 75 4.51 -8.56 15.35
N VAL A 76 4.18 -9.23 14.26
CA VAL A 76 4.50 -8.81 12.90
C VAL A 76 3.24 -8.84 12.07
N ILE A 77 2.90 -7.73 11.42
CA ILE A 77 1.86 -7.65 10.41
C ILE A 77 2.55 -7.40 9.07
N VAL A 78 2.36 -8.30 8.11
CA VAL A 78 2.84 -8.08 6.73
C VAL A 78 1.66 -7.95 5.79
N CYS A 79 1.70 -6.94 4.94
CA CYS A 79 0.73 -6.73 3.87
C CYS A 79 1.42 -6.75 2.50
N THR A 80 0.84 -7.47 1.55
CA THR A 80 1.27 -7.43 0.15
C THR A 80 0.17 -7.91 -0.77
N THR A 81 0.06 -7.27 -1.92
CA THR A 81 -0.74 -7.69 -3.07
C THR A 81 0.12 -8.46 -4.08
N SER A 82 1.42 -8.55 -3.81
CA SER A 82 2.45 -9.08 -4.69
C SER A 82 2.73 -10.56 -4.41
N GLY A 83 1.87 -11.40 -4.98
CA GLY A 83 1.96 -12.86 -4.88
C GLY A 83 1.42 -13.44 -3.57
N VAL A 84 1.49 -14.77 -3.46
CA VAL A 84 1.06 -15.57 -2.31
C VAL A 84 1.95 -16.81 -2.18
N ASP A 85 2.24 -17.25 -0.95
CA ASP A 85 3.00 -18.48 -0.71
C ASP A 85 2.72 -19.07 0.69
N MET A 86 3.14 -20.32 0.91
CA MET A 86 3.02 -21.03 2.18
C MET A 86 4.31 -21.82 2.46
N PRO A 87 5.15 -21.42 3.45
CA PRO A 87 4.94 -20.32 4.40
C PRO A 87 4.99 -18.91 3.78
N GLY A 88 4.11 -18.02 4.25
CA GLY A 88 3.93 -16.68 3.69
C GLY A 88 5.09 -15.70 3.91
N ALA A 89 4.95 -14.51 3.32
CA ALA A 89 5.96 -13.45 3.36
C ALA A 89 6.26 -12.98 4.78
N ASP A 90 5.29 -13.06 5.69
CA ASP A 90 5.47 -12.81 7.13
C ASP A 90 6.42 -13.80 7.79
N TYR A 91 6.36 -15.09 7.42
CA TYR A 91 7.31 -16.10 7.87
C TYR A 91 8.71 -15.83 7.31
N GLN A 92 8.81 -15.60 5.99
CA GLN A 92 10.09 -15.34 5.34
C GLN A 92 10.77 -14.09 5.92
N LEU A 93 10.00 -13.01 6.11
CA LEU A 93 10.48 -11.78 6.73
C LEU A 93 10.95 -12.00 8.17
N THR A 94 10.18 -12.75 8.97
CA THR A 94 10.53 -13.12 10.35
C THR A 94 11.88 -13.82 10.41
N LYS A 95 12.12 -14.78 9.49
CA LYS A 95 13.39 -15.49 9.35
C LYS A 95 14.53 -14.56 8.91
N LEU A 96 14.30 -13.74 7.88
CA LEU A 96 15.29 -12.81 7.34
C LEU A 96 15.73 -11.74 8.34
N LEU A 97 14.82 -11.28 9.19
CA LEU A 97 15.11 -10.34 10.27
C LEU A 97 15.70 -11.03 11.50
N GLY A 98 15.58 -12.35 11.62
CA GLY A 98 15.97 -13.12 12.81
C GLY A 98 15.20 -12.65 14.04
N LEU A 99 13.88 -12.53 13.91
CA LEU A 99 12.98 -12.25 15.05
C LEU A 99 12.79 -13.51 15.90
N ARG A 100 12.16 -13.34 17.08
CA ARG A 100 11.86 -14.47 17.96
C ARG A 100 10.94 -15.47 17.25
N PRO A 101 11.18 -16.80 17.38
CA PRO A 101 10.28 -17.81 16.82
C PRO A 101 8.83 -17.71 17.33
N SER A 102 8.65 -17.17 18.54
CA SER A 102 7.35 -16.96 19.18
C SER A 102 6.64 -15.66 18.76
N VAL A 103 7.19 -14.90 17.81
CA VAL A 103 6.55 -13.67 17.33
C VAL A 103 5.19 -14.01 16.72
N LYS A 104 4.14 -13.30 17.11
CA LYS A 104 2.79 -13.53 16.58
C LYS A 104 2.70 -12.87 15.21
N ARG A 105 2.37 -13.64 14.17
CA ARG A 105 2.38 -13.15 12.78
C ARG A 105 0.96 -13.04 12.23
N PHE A 106 0.74 -11.99 11.44
CA PHE A 106 -0.50 -11.74 10.71
C PHE A 106 -0.14 -11.40 9.26
N MET A 107 -0.50 -12.29 8.35
CA MET A 107 -0.26 -12.13 6.92
C MET A 107 -1.55 -11.67 6.23
N MET A 108 -1.48 -10.53 5.55
CA MET A 108 -2.59 -9.94 4.81
C MET A 108 -2.26 -9.93 3.31
N TYR A 109 -2.67 -10.97 2.62
CA TYR A 109 -2.52 -11.06 1.17
C TYR A 109 -3.69 -10.41 0.43
N GLN A 110 -3.41 -9.87 -0.76
CA GLN A 110 -4.42 -9.47 -1.76
C GLN A 110 -5.48 -8.47 -1.26
N GLN A 111 -5.09 -7.56 -0.38
CA GLN A 111 -5.99 -6.50 0.13
C GLN A 111 -6.03 -5.28 -0.78
N GLY A 112 -4.99 -5.02 -1.57
CA GLY A 112 -4.90 -3.86 -2.46
C GLY A 112 -4.56 -2.56 -1.73
N CYS A 113 -4.85 -1.42 -2.38
CA CYS A 113 -4.30 -0.11 -2.01
C CYS A 113 -4.69 0.41 -0.62
N PHE A 114 -5.78 -0.09 -0.02
CA PHE A 114 -6.21 0.33 1.33
C PHE A 114 -5.50 -0.41 2.47
N ALA A 115 -4.67 -1.43 2.15
CA ALA A 115 -4.02 -2.28 3.14
C ALA A 115 -3.19 -1.50 4.16
N GLY A 116 -2.60 -0.35 3.78
CA GLY A 116 -1.89 0.53 4.69
C GLY A 116 -2.74 1.04 5.87
N GLY A 117 -4.00 1.39 5.63
CA GLY A 117 -4.94 1.75 6.69
C GLY A 117 -5.37 0.53 7.52
N THR A 118 -5.58 -0.61 6.85
CA THR A 118 -5.95 -1.88 7.51
C THR A 118 -4.90 -2.34 8.51
N VAL A 119 -3.61 -2.32 8.13
CA VAL A 119 -2.55 -2.77 9.03
C VAL A 119 -2.37 -1.84 10.24
N LEU A 120 -2.59 -0.54 10.10
CA LEU A 120 -2.59 0.39 11.23
C LEU A 120 -3.75 0.13 12.18
N ARG A 121 -4.96 -0.11 11.65
CA ARG A 121 -6.13 -0.49 12.45
C ARG A 121 -5.87 -1.76 13.27
N MET A 122 -5.33 -2.80 12.63
CA MET A 122 -4.98 -4.03 13.37
C MET A 122 -3.85 -3.81 14.37
N ALA A 123 -2.82 -3.03 14.00
CA ALA A 123 -1.69 -2.73 14.88
C ALA A 123 -2.14 -1.97 16.14
N LYS A 124 -3.11 -1.06 16.03
CA LYS A 124 -3.72 -0.35 17.15
C LYS A 124 -4.28 -1.35 18.17
N ASP A 125 -5.19 -2.23 17.74
CA ASP A 125 -5.83 -3.20 18.62
C ASP A 125 -4.80 -4.16 19.26
N LEU A 126 -3.82 -4.63 18.48
CA LEU A 126 -2.77 -5.51 19.00
C LEU A 126 -1.87 -4.81 20.03
N ALA A 127 -1.50 -3.55 19.79
CA ALA A 127 -0.63 -2.77 20.67
C ALA A 127 -1.33 -2.40 21.98
N GLU A 128 -2.59 -1.94 21.91
CA GLU A 128 -3.35 -1.46 23.07
C GLU A 128 -3.86 -2.62 23.94
N ASN A 129 -4.23 -3.75 23.34
CA ASN A 129 -4.79 -4.88 24.08
C ASN A 129 -3.72 -5.82 24.68
N ASN A 130 -2.44 -5.62 24.37
CA ASN A 130 -1.34 -6.46 24.88
C ASN A 130 -0.27 -5.59 25.53
N ARG A 131 -0.22 -5.57 26.86
CA ARG A 131 0.74 -4.75 27.63
C ARG A 131 2.18 -4.98 27.16
N GLY A 132 2.88 -3.90 26.81
CA GLY A 132 4.26 -3.92 26.35
C GLY A 132 4.46 -4.45 24.93
N ALA A 133 3.38 -4.66 24.17
CA ALA A 133 3.49 -5.09 22.78
C ALA A 133 4.14 -4.01 21.91
N ARG A 134 5.00 -4.48 21.02
CA ARG A 134 5.61 -3.73 19.92
C ARG A 134 5.34 -4.51 18.65
N VAL A 135 4.59 -3.89 17.75
CA VAL A 135 4.08 -4.46 16.50
C VAL A 135 4.92 -3.90 15.35
N LEU A 136 5.64 -4.77 14.65
CA LEU A 136 6.29 -4.41 13.40
C LEU A 136 5.27 -4.55 12.27
N VAL A 137 4.93 -3.44 11.63
CA VAL A 137 4.08 -3.41 10.45
C VAL A 137 4.96 -3.27 9.23
N VAL A 138 4.74 -4.08 8.19
CA VAL A 138 5.44 -4.00 6.91
C VAL A 138 4.45 -4.14 5.77
N CYS A 139 4.48 -3.19 4.84
CA CYS A 139 3.81 -3.31 3.56
C CYS A 139 4.88 -3.28 2.47
N SER A 140 4.87 -4.27 1.59
CA SER A 140 5.90 -4.42 0.54
C SER A 140 5.25 -4.86 -0.75
N GLU A 141 5.43 -4.08 -1.81
CA GLU A 141 4.77 -4.27 -3.10
C GLU A 141 5.79 -4.27 -4.25
N ILE A 142 5.60 -5.22 -5.17
CA ILE A 142 6.42 -5.43 -6.37
C ILE A 142 5.47 -5.67 -7.55
N THR A 143 5.56 -4.80 -8.56
CA THR A 143 4.68 -4.76 -9.73
C THR A 143 4.84 -5.95 -10.68
N ALA A 144 5.84 -6.81 -10.47
CA ALA A 144 6.04 -8.02 -11.26
C ALA A 144 4.79 -8.90 -11.37
N ILE A 145 3.93 -8.93 -10.34
CA ILE A 145 2.68 -9.71 -10.38
C ILE A 145 1.66 -9.18 -11.39
N CYS A 146 1.70 -7.89 -11.75
CA CYS A 146 0.68 -7.22 -12.56
C CYS A 146 1.20 -6.53 -13.83
N PHE A 147 2.52 -6.50 -14.05
CA PHE A 147 3.14 -5.98 -15.27
C PHE A 147 2.68 -6.77 -16.51
N ARG A 148 2.30 -6.10 -17.60
CA ARG A 148 1.90 -6.79 -18.84
C ARG A 148 2.00 -5.92 -20.07
N GLY A 149 1.99 -6.56 -21.24
CA GLY A 149 1.88 -5.87 -22.52
C GLY A 149 0.59 -5.04 -22.65
N PRO A 150 0.59 -3.94 -23.43
CA PRO A 150 -0.59 -3.10 -23.60
C PRO A 150 -1.61 -3.72 -24.57
N SER A 151 -2.89 -3.41 -24.39
CA SER A 151 -3.98 -3.81 -25.30
C SER A 151 -4.94 -2.64 -25.56
N GLU A 152 -5.50 -2.55 -26.77
CA GLU A 152 -6.49 -1.51 -27.11
C GLU A 152 -7.83 -1.70 -26.40
N THR A 153 -8.16 -2.93 -26.05
CA THR A 153 -9.41 -3.31 -25.39
C THR A 153 -9.37 -3.15 -23.87
N HIS A 154 -8.21 -2.87 -23.27
CA HIS A 154 -8.01 -2.84 -21.82
C HIS A 154 -7.19 -1.62 -21.37
N LEU A 155 -7.81 -0.45 -21.47
CA LEU A 155 -7.18 0.85 -21.25
C LEU A 155 -6.87 1.15 -19.76
N ASP A 156 -7.67 0.61 -18.86
CA ASP A 156 -7.52 0.60 -17.41
C ASP A 156 -6.25 -0.13 -16.96
N SER A 157 -5.90 -1.26 -17.58
CA SER A 157 -4.59 -1.88 -17.34
C SER A 157 -3.44 -0.95 -17.71
N MET A 158 -3.56 -0.20 -18.82
CA MET A 158 -2.53 0.79 -19.20
C MET A 158 -2.43 1.93 -18.18
N VAL A 159 -3.54 2.36 -17.57
CA VAL A 159 -3.48 3.33 -16.46
C VAL A 159 -2.67 2.75 -15.29
N GLY A 160 -2.92 1.49 -14.93
CA GLY A 160 -2.12 0.78 -13.92
C GLY A 160 -0.62 0.75 -14.26
N GLN A 161 -0.26 0.41 -15.50
CA GLN A 161 1.15 0.40 -15.94
C GLN A 161 1.82 1.78 -15.90
N ALA A 162 1.06 2.87 -15.95
CA ALA A 162 1.57 4.24 -15.80
C ALA A 162 1.73 4.68 -14.34
N LEU A 163 0.97 4.07 -13.41
CA LEU A 163 0.88 4.51 -12.01
C LEU A 163 1.70 3.65 -11.04
N PHE A 164 1.64 2.33 -11.16
CA PHE A 164 2.19 1.43 -10.14
C PHE A 164 3.71 1.42 -10.16
N GLY A 165 4.32 1.37 -8.99
CA GLY A 165 5.76 1.19 -8.79
C GLY A 165 6.02 0.33 -7.56
N ASP A 166 7.27 -0.07 -7.40
CA ASP A 166 7.70 -0.97 -6.34
C ASP A 166 8.13 -0.17 -5.11
N GLY A 167 7.88 -0.73 -3.92
CA GLY A 167 8.27 -0.09 -2.68
C GLY A 167 7.86 -0.87 -1.44
N ALA A 168 8.55 -0.59 -0.33
CA ALA A 168 8.15 -1.07 0.98
C ALA A 168 8.20 0.05 2.02
N GLY A 169 7.23 0.01 2.94
CA GLY A 169 7.17 0.85 4.13
C GLY A 169 7.05 -0.02 5.37
N ALA A 170 7.68 0.42 6.47
CA ALA A 170 7.60 -0.29 7.75
C ALA A 170 7.45 0.69 8.90
N LEU A 171 6.72 0.26 9.95
CA LEU A 171 6.44 1.04 11.14
C LEU A 171 6.60 0.17 12.39
N ILE A 172 6.99 0.79 13.50
CA ILE A 172 6.87 0.20 14.84
C ILE A 172 5.70 0.87 15.54
N VAL A 173 4.71 0.08 15.95
CA VAL A 173 3.52 0.55 16.67
C VAL A 173 3.52 -0.07 18.07
N GLY A 174 3.19 0.73 19.07
CA GLY A 174 3.11 0.30 20.46
C GLY A 174 2.27 1.26 21.29
N ALA A 175 1.76 0.77 22.42
CA ALA A 175 1.15 1.59 23.46
C ALA A 175 2.10 1.75 24.65
N ASP A 176 1.82 2.73 25.50
CA ASP A 176 2.58 3.06 26.71
C ASP A 176 4.09 3.20 26.44
N PRO A 177 4.51 4.24 25.69
CA PRO A 177 5.91 4.41 25.32
C PRO A 177 6.77 4.69 26.56
N ASP A 178 7.95 4.08 26.61
CA ASP A 178 8.98 4.49 27.57
C ASP A 178 9.69 5.72 27.02
N LEU A 179 9.27 6.91 27.48
CA LEU A 179 9.75 8.20 26.98
C LEU A 179 11.26 8.43 27.21
N SER A 180 11.94 7.59 28.00
CA SER A 180 13.39 7.66 28.16
C SER A 180 14.16 7.08 26.97
N ILE A 181 13.52 6.20 26.20
CA ILE A 181 14.16 5.42 25.13
C ILE A 181 13.34 5.34 23.83
N GLU A 182 12.07 5.76 23.86
CA GLU A 182 11.16 5.78 22.74
C GLU A 182 10.62 7.19 22.52
N LYS A 183 10.48 7.57 21.25
CA LYS A 183 9.94 8.86 20.84
C LYS A 183 8.69 8.66 20.00
N PRO A 184 7.48 8.83 20.57
CA PRO A 184 6.24 8.77 19.80
C PRO A 184 6.22 9.83 18.69
N ILE A 185 5.72 9.45 17.51
CA ILE A 185 5.60 10.36 16.35
C ILE A 185 4.13 10.74 16.14
N PHE A 186 3.23 9.77 16.16
CA PHE A 186 1.79 9.94 16.02
C PHE A 186 1.05 8.98 16.96
N GLU A 187 -0.18 9.35 17.32
CA GLU A 187 -1.11 8.50 18.07
C GLU A 187 -2.25 8.04 17.16
N LEU A 188 -2.57 6.74 17.21
CA LEU A 188 -3.71 6.18 16.49
C LEU A 188 -4.97 6.34 17.34
N VAL A 189 -5.62 7.50 17.26
CA VAL A 189 -6.78 7.83 18.11
C VAL A 189 -8.04 7.06 17.70
N TRP A 190 -8.33 7.03 16.40
CA TRP A 190 -9.54 6.42 15.86
C TRP A 190 -9.24 5.75 14.51
N THR A 191 -9.90 4.62 14.27
CA THR A 191 -9.77 3.86 13.02
C THR A 191 -11.11 3.30 12.61
N SER A 192 -11.44 3.39 11.32
CA SER A 192 -12.64 2.77 10.75
C SER A 192 -12.38 2.27 9.34
N GLN A 193 -13.37 1.56 8.82
CA GLN A 193 -13.44 1.13 7.44
C GLN A 193 -14.90 1.12 7.01
N THR A 194 -15.16 1.47 5.76
CA THR A 194 -16.51 1.44 5.19
C THR A 194 -16.46 0.94 3.76
N ILE A 195 -17.58 0.39 3.29
CA ILE A 195 -17.82 0.03 1.90
C ILE A 195 -18.75 1.10 1.33
N LEU A 196 -18.36 1.69 0.21
CA LEU A 196 -19.16 2.75 -0.39
C LEU A 196 -20.43 2.16 -1.03
N PRO A 197 -21.58 2.85 -0.94
CA PRO A 197 -22.77 2.42 -1.65
C PRO A 197 -22.54 2.51 -3.17
N ASP A 198 -23.17 1.60 -3.91
CA ASP A 198 -23.13 1.55 -5.39
C ASP A 198 -21.71 1.51 -5.99
N SER A 199 -20.75 0.88 -5.28
CA SER A 199 -19.35 0.81 -5.70
C SER A 199 -18.89 -0.60 -6.13
N GLU A 200 -19.82 -1.54 -6.32
CA GLU A 200 -19.49 -2.89 -6.80
C GLU A 200 -18.86 -2.83 -8.19
N GLY A 201 -17.80 -3.62 -8.40
CA GLY A 201 -17.02 -3.62 -9.64
C GLY A 201 -16.22 -2.35 -9.90
N ALA A 202 -16.19 -1.38 -8.96
CA ALA A 202 -15.43 -0.14 -9.15
C ALA A 202 -13.93 -0.38 -9.28
N ILE A 203 -13.40 -1.33 -8.50
CA ILE A 203 -12.03 -1.81 -8.56
C ILE A 203 -12.06 -3.31 -8.38
N ASP A 204 -11.82 -4.05 -9.46
CA ASP A 204 -11.69 -5.51 -9.41
C ASP A 204 -10.24 -5.92 -9.61
N GLY A 205 -9.79 -6.89 -8.83
CA GLY A 205 -8.52 -7.59 -9.01
C GLY A 205 -8.77 -9.07 -9.18
N HIS A 206 -8.23 -9.67 -10.24
CA HIS A 206 -8.34 -11.10 -10.50
C HIS A 206 -6.95 -11.71 -10.68
N LEU A 207 -6.59 -12.61 -9.77
CA LEU A 207 -5.41 -13.44 -9.94
C LEU A 207 -5.75 -14.59 -10.90
N ARG A 208 -5.02 -14.68 -12.00
CA ARG A 208 -5.22 -15.65 -13.08
C ARG A 208 -3.87 -16.26 -13.48
N GLU A 209 -3.89 -17.25 -14.36
CA GLU A 209 -2.69 -17.87 -14.95
C GLU A 209 -1.76 -16.84 -15.65
N VAL A 210 -2.32 -15.70 -16.05
CA VAL A 210 -1.60 -14.58 -16.69
C VAL A 210 -1.01 -13.57 -15.68
N GLY A 211 -1.13 -13.84 -14.38
CA GLY A 211 -0.83 -12.90 -13.29
C GLY A 211 -2.07 -12.15 -12.79
N LEU A 212 -1.84 -11.05 -12.07
CA LEU A 212 -2.90 -10.27 -11.42
C LEU A 212 -3.44 -9.18 -12.34
N THR A 213 -4.61 -9.40 -12.93
CA THR A 213 -5.32 -8.43 -13.78
C THR A 213 -6.19 -7.51 -12.94
N PHE A 214 -6.29 -6.24 -13.32
CA PHE A 214 -7.15 -5.28 -12.65
C PHE A 214 -8.13 -4.62 -13.62
N HIS A 215 -9.32 -4.31 -13.10
CA HIS A 215 -10.32 -3.52 -13.76
C HIS A 215 -10.69 -2.31 -12.91
N LEU A 216 -10.76 -1.14 -13.56
CA LEU A 216 -11.04 0.12 -12.90
C LEU A 216 -12.19 0.83 -13.60
N LEU A 217 -13.27 1.10 -12.87
CA LEU A 217 -14.27 2.05 -13.35
C LEU A 217 -13.67 3.45 -13.41
N LYS A 218 -14.01 4.20 -14.46
CA LYS A 218 -13.49 5.56 -14.67
C LYS A 218 -13.88 6.53 -13.56
N ASP A 219 -14.95 6.24 -12.83
CA ASP A 219 -15.56 7.13 -11.84
C ASP A 219 -15.20 6.79 -10.38
N VAL A 220 -14.17 5.97 -10.14
CA VAL A 220 -13.63 5.75 -8.79
C VAL A 220 -13.33 7.09 -8.05
N PRO A 221 -12.73 8.11 -8.68
CA PRO A 221 -12.55 9.41 -8.02
C PRO A 221 -13.86 10.04 -7.54
N GLY A 222 -14.91 9.97 -8.36
CA GLY A 222 -16.23 10.54 -8.04
C GLY A 222 -16.90 9.82 -6.89
N LEU A 223 -16.83 8.48 -6.87
CA LEU A 223 -17.33 7.66 -5.76
C LEU A 223 -16.65 8.02 -4.44
N ILE A 224 -15.32 8.15 -4.43
CA ILE A 224 -14.56 8.52 -3.22
C ILE A 224 -14.94 9.94 -2.77
N SER A 225 -14.91 10.91 -3.69
CA SER A 225 -15.22 12.31 -3.40
C SER A 225 -16.64 12.49 -2.85
N LYS A 226 -17.63 11.77 -3.41
CA LYS A 226 -19.02 11.84 -2.92
C LYS A 226 -19.19 11.39 -1.47
N ASN A 227 -18.36 10.44 -1.01
CA ASN A 227 -18.56 9.77 0.28
C ASN A 227 -17.53 10.14 1.36
N ILE A 228 -16.42 10.78 1.02
CA ILE A 228 -15.32 11.06 1.96
C ILE A 228 -15.77 11.94 3.15
N GLU A 229 -16.61 12.94 2.90
CA GLU A 229 -17.08 13.87 3.92
C GLU A 229 -17.83 13.17 5.06
N LYS A 230 -18.69 12.20 4.73
CA LYS A 230 -19.38 11.37 5.73
C LYS A 230 -18.41 10.65 6.65
N SER A 231 -17.36 10.05 6.08
CA SER A 231 -16.34 9.32 6.85
C SER A 231 -15.56 10.26 7.78
N LEU A 232 -15.30 11.49 7.35
CA LEU A 232 -14.65 12.50 8.18
C LEU A 232 -15.57 12.98 9.30
N THR A 233 -16.83 13.27 9.01
CA THR A 233 -17.82 13.66 10.02
C THR A 233 -17.94 12.59 11.11
N GLU A 234 -18.07 11.31 10.73
CA GLU A 234 -18.12 10.20 11.70
C GLU A 234 -16.86 10.14 12.59
N ALA A 235 -15.67 10.38 12.02
CA ALA A 235 -14.42 10.35 12.75
C ALA A 235 -14.22 11.55 13.69
N PHE A 236 -14.59 12.75 13.24
CA PHE A 236 -14.16 14.01 13.84
C PHE A 236 -15.27 14.76 14.59
N SER A 237 -16.55 14.47 14.34
CA SER A 237 -17.65 15.06 15.12
C SER A 237 -17.56 14.78 16.62
N PRO A 238 -17.18 13.57 17.10
CA PRO A 238 -16.95 13.33 18.52
C PRO A 238 -15.83 14.19 19.14
N LEU A 239 -14.91 14.70 18.31
CA LEU A 239 -13.80 15.56 18.70
C LEU A 239 -14.13 17.06 18.52
N GLY A 240 -15.32 17.39 18.03
CA GLY A 240 -15.73 18.77 17.76
C GLY A 240 -14.98 19.43 16.59
N ILE A 241 -14.36 18.66 15.70
CA ILE A 241 -13.60 19.18 14.56
C ILE A 241 -14.50 19.16 13.31
N SER A 242 -14.67 20.33 12.70
CA SER A 242 -15.42 20.52 11.45
C SER A 242 -14.64 21.26 10.36
N ASP A 243 -13.51 21.90 10.71
CA ASP A 243 -12.61 22.51 9.73
C ASP A 243 -11.56 21.50 9.25
N TRP A 244 -11.75 20.97 8.05
CA TRP A 244 -10.82 20.03 7.41
C TRP A 244 -9.45 20.64 7.12
N ASN A 245 -9.34 21.98 7.08
CA ASN A 245 -8.08 22.68 6.95
C ASN A 245 -7.33 22.89 8.27
N SER A 246 -7.92 22.53 9.41
CA SER A 246 -7.19 22.46 10.68
C SER A 246 -6.34 21.18 10.80
N LEU A 247 -6.68 20.15 10.01
CA LEU A 247 -6.05 18.84 10.04
C LEU A 247 -4.81 18.77 9.13
N PHE A 248 -3.88 17.88 9.46
CA PHE A 248 -2.90 17.38 8.49
C PHE A 248 -3.49 16.20 7.72
N TRP A 249 -2.98 15.94 6.52
CA TRP A 249 -3.55 14.95 5.61
C TRP A 249 -2.50 13.96 5.11
N VAL A 250 -2.84 12.68 5.17
CA VAL A 250 -2.13 11.59 4.52
C VAL A 250 -3.16 10.80 3.73
N ALA A 251 -3.21 11.01 2.42
CA ALA A 251 -4.12 10.31 1.52
C ALA A 251 -3.33 9.29 0.69
N HIS A 252 -3.95 8.17 0.34
CA HIS A 252 -3.34 7.26 -0.61
C HIS A 252 -3.32 7.90 -2.01
N ARG A 253 -2.15 7.94 -2.66
CA ARG A 253 -2.00 8.42 -4.03
C ARG A 253 -2.38 7.34 -5.05
N GLY A 254 -3.69 7.08 -5.19
CA GLY A 254 -4.23 6.15 -6.19
C GLY A 254 -4.27 6.73 -7.62
N GLY A 255 -4.10 8.04 -7.75
CA GLY A 255 -4.05 8.77 -9.01
C GLY A 255 -4.33 10.26 -8.79
N PRO A 256 -3.83 11.16 -9.66
CA PRO A 256 -3.94 12.61 -9.44
C PRO A 256 -5.40 13.07 -9.35
N ARG A 257 -6.29 12.51 -10.18
CA ARG A 257 -7.72 12.87 -10.19
C ARG A 257 -8.44 12.59 -8.87
N ILE A 258 -8.02 11.57 -8.09
CA ILE A 258 -8.63 11.28 -6.79
C ILE A 258 -8.29 12.41 -5.82
N LEU A 259 -7.02 12.81 -5.77
CA LEU A 259 -6.57 13.88 -4.90
C LEU A 259 -7.22 15.21 -5.26
N ASP A 260 -7.27 15.56 -6.56
CA ASP A 260 -7.87 16.80 -7.03
C ASP A 260 -9.36 16.89 -6.67
N GLN A 261 -10.11 15.77 -6.79
CA GLN A 261 -11.53 15.75 -6.44
C GLN A 261 -11.79 15.75 -4.94
N VAL A 262 -10.94 15.12 -4.13
CA VAL A 262 -11.04 15.20 -2.66
C VAL A 262 -10.70 16.60 -2.17
N GLU A 263 -9.63 17.20 -2.71
CA GLU A 263 -9.21 18.58 -2.41
C GLU A 263 -10.33 19.58 -2.71
N SER A 264 -10.90 19.51 -3.91
CA SER A 264 -12.00 20.38 -4.33
C SER A 264 -13.26 20.17 -3.50
N LYS A 265 -13.64 18.91 -3.22
CA LYS A 265 -14.87 18.59 -2.48
C LYS A 265 -14.84 19.06 -1.04
N LEU A 266 -13.69 18.96 -0.39
CA LEU A 266 -13.51 19.32 1.02
C LEU A 266 -13.04 20.77 1.19
N GLY A 267 -12.79 21.50 0.10
CA GLY A 267 -12.26 22.86 0.13
C GLY A 267 -10.88 22.93 0.80
N LEU A 268 -10.04 21.91 0.59
CA LEU A 268 -8.70 21.87 1.19
C LEU A 268 -7.80 22.91 0.53
N LYS A 269 -6.94 23.54 1.33
CA LYS A 269 -5.83 24.33 0.82
C LYS A 269 -4.79 23.41 0.18
N GLU A 270 -4.11 23.90 -0.84
CA GLU A 270 -3.16 23.13 -1.66
C GLU A 270 -2.06 22.45 -0.81
N GLU A 271 -1.61 23.10 0.27
CA GLU A 271 -0.56 22.54 1.13
C GLU A 271 -0.96 21.27 1.86
N LYS A 272 -2.27 20.98 2.00
CA LYS A 272 -2.77 19.82 2.75
C LYS A 272 -2.38 18.51 2.09
N LEU A 273 -2.46 18.43 0.77
CA LEU A 273 -2.10 17.23 0.02
C LEU A 273 -0.66 17.26 -0.52
N ARG A 274 0.14 18.28 -0.18
CA ARG A 274 1.53 18.44 -0.66
C ARG A 274 2.39 17.21 -0.38
N ALA A 275 2.36 16.69 0.86
CA ALA A 275 3.13 15.51 1.22
C ALA A 275 2.72 14.28 0.39
N THR A 276 1.41 14.09 0.18
CA THR A 276 0.87 13.00 -0.64
C THR A 276 1.31 13.13 -2.10
N ARG A 277 1.30 14.35 -2.65
CA ARG A 277 1.77 14.62 -4.02
C ARG A 277 3.29 14.36 -4.13
N GLN A 278 4.09 14.64 -3.11
CA GLN A 278 5.55 14.43 -3.17
C GLN A 278 5.99 12.96 -3.19
N VAL A 279 5.19 12.00 -2.70
CA VAL A 279 5.60 10.58 -2.56
C VAL A 279 6.02 9.93 -3.89
N LEU A 280 5.45 10.34 -5.02
CA LEU A 280 5.79 9.83 -6.37
C LEU A 280 6.32 10.93 -7.30
N ASN A 281 6.79 12.04 -6.74
CA ASN A 281 7.58 13.03 -7.45
C ASN A 281 9.07 12.70 -7.33
#